data_AF-A0A256ZW39-F1
#
_entry.id   AF-A0A256ZW39-F1
#
_cell.length_a   1.000
_cell.length_b   1.000
_cell.length_c   1.000
_cell.angle_alpha   90.00
_cell.angle_beta   90.00
_cell.angle_gamma   90.00
#
_symmetry.space_group_name_H-M   'P 1'
#
loop_
_entity.id
_entity.type
_entity.pdbx_description
1 polymer ?
#
loop_
_entity_poly.entity_id
_entity_poly.type
_entity_poly.pdbx_seq_one_letter_code
_entity_poly.pdbx_strand_id
1 'polypeptide(L)'
;MKKNKTRYNIKLVCACDEEVGGRYGLRYVCQKHKKDVQADLALVIDSGVENIVTGCSGVLDGKITIKGKAWHAGYPHQADNAIYKAIRVVEEIRKLEKKIEKRYSKLKAPKGSPHKKVWNRLNVTVFNSGEKSNVIPGEAIVEFDYRMLPEQKPSDAKKEIRNMLKKINKKFGIKTKLEFEQAHPGYITNARSPIVQEFQKYVSKVFGRKEIVGQLGAIDGTYTAAAGIP
;
A
#
# COMPACT_ATOMS: atom_id res chain seq x y z
N MET A 1 45.31 4.71 15.56
CA MET A 1 44.46 4.72 14.34
C MET A 1 44.23 6.17 13.92
N LYS A 2 44.67 6.59 12.72
CA LYS A 2 44.28 7.91 12.18
C LYS A 2 42.75 7.92 12.06
N LYS A 3 42.07 8.81 12.79
CA LYS A 3 40.63 9.06 12.60
C LYS A 3 40.47 9.62 11.19
N ASN A 4 40.21 8.74 10.21
CA ASN A 4 39.76 9.18 8.89
C ASN A 4 38.43 9.90 9.11
N LYS A 5 38.45 11.23 9.01
CA LYS A 5 37.25 12.06 9.13
C LYS A 5 36.36 11.69 7.94
N THR A 6 35.19 11.10 8.20
CA THR A 6 34.24 10.78 7.15
C THR A 6 33.74 12.07 6.51
N ARG A 7 33.44 12.03 5.21
CA ARG A 7 32.86 13.20 4.50
C ARG A 7 31.45 13.54 4.99
N TYR A 8 30.78 12.59 5.63
CA TYR A 8 29.40 12.67 6.08
C TYR A 8 29.27 12.39 7.57
N ASN A 9 28.31 13.06 8.21
CA ASN A 9 27.81 12.69 9.54
C ASN A 9 26.77 11.58 9.38
N ILE A 10 26.83 10.55 10.21
CA ILE A 10 25.92 9.40 10.13
C ILE A 10 25.07 9.37 11.39
N LYS A 11 23.75 9.23 11.20
CA LYS A 11 22.79 8.89 12.25
C LYS A 11 22.24 7.50 11.96
N LEU A 12 22.30 6.61 12.94
CA LEU A 12 21.73 5.26 12.83
C LEU A 12 20.40 5.22 13.58
N VAL A 13 19.35 4.77 12.90
CA VAL A 13 18.03 4.54 13.50
C VAL A 13 17.66 3.09 13.26
N CYS A 14 17.55 2.32 14.34
CA CYS A 14 17.02 0.95 14.31
C CYS A 14 15.59 1.01 14.86
N ALA A 15 14.59 0.74 14.01
CA ALA A 15 13.18 0.82 14.36
C ALA A 15 12.54 -0.57 14.39
N CYS A 16 11.50 -0.73 15.21
CA CYS A 16 10.59 -1.88 15.18
C CYS A 16 9.33 -1.55 14.36
N ASP A 17 8.35 -2.45 14.37
CA ASP A 17 6.99 -2.23 13.88
C ASP A 17 6.79 -1.97 12.37
N GLU A 18 7.81 -2.08 11.51
CA GLU A 18 7.69 -1.87 10.05
C GLU A 18 6.48 -2.65 9.47
N GLU A 19 6.46 -3.96 9.71
CA GLU A 19 5.45 -4.91 9.22
C GLU A 19 4.02 -4.64 9.74
N VAL A 20 3.86 -3.79 10.76
CA VAL A 20 2.58 -3.41 11.35
C VAL A 20 2.30 -1.89 11.23
N GLY A 21 3.02 -1.20 10.34
CA GLY A 21 2.78 0.21 9.99
C GLY A 21 3.52 1.22 10.87
N GLY A 22 4.60 0.81 11.52
CA GLY A 22 5.60 1.66 12.15
C GLY A 22 5.09 2.51 13.34
N ARG A 23 3.90 2.22 13.90
CA ARG A 23 3.22 3.08 14.89
C ARG A 23 4.11 3.45 16.07
N TYR A 24 4.86 2.49 16.62
CA TYR A 24 5.86 2.73 17.67
C TYR A 24 7.31 2.68 17.16
N GLY A 25 7.48 2.45 15.85
CA GLY A 25 8.75 2.41 15.13
C GLY A 25 9.16 3.75 14.52
N LEU A 26 9.64 3.71 13.26
CA LEU A 26 10.23 4.88 12.60
C LEU A 26 9.24 6.05 12.49
N ARG A 27 7.95 5.77 12.31
CA ARG A 27 6.90 6.80 12.31
C ARG A 27 6.87 7.58 13.62
N TYR A 28 6.93 6.89 14.76
CA TYR A 28 6.96 7.55 16.08
C TYR A 28 8.18 8.44 16.21
N VAL A 29 9.35 7.92 15.85
CA VAL A 29 10.62 8.66 15.93
C VAL A 29 10.57 9.90 15.03
N CYS A 30 10.15 9.78 13.77
CA CYS A 30 10.02 10.92 12.86
C CYS A 30 9.00 11.97 13.33
N GLN A 31 7.97 11.57 14.08
CA GLN A 31 6.94 12.50 14.58
C GLN A 31 7.30 13.17 15.90
N LYS A 32 7.89 12.42 16.85
CA LYS A 32 8.16 12.90 18.21
C LYS A 32 9.60 13.35 18.42
N HIS A 33 10.53 12.78 17.65
CA HIS A 33 11.98 13.00 17.75
C HIS A 33 12.55 13.53 16.43
N LYS A 34 11.75 14.32 15.68
CA LYS A 34 12.13 14.83 14.35
C LYS A 34 13.51 15.50 14.33
N LYS A 35 13.82 16.31 15.36
CA LYS A 35 15.11 17.02 15.47
C LYS A 35 16.28 16.04 15.56
N ASP A 36 16.08 14.91 16.24
CA ASP A 36 17.11 13.90 16.46
C ASP A 36 17.40 13.14 15.17
N VAL A 37 16.39 12.92 14.30
CA VAL A 37 16.54 12.22 13.02
C VAL A 37 16.75 13.11 11.80
N GLN A 38 16.71 14.43 11.94
CA GLN A 38 16.91 15.35 10.81
C GLN A 38 18.24 15.06 10.10
N ALA A 39 18.18 14.89 8.78
CA ALA A 39 19.31 14.58 7.92
C ALA A 39 19.07 15.11 6.49
N ASP A 40 20.11 15.15 5.66
CA ASP A 40 20.03 15.53 4.25
C ASP A 40 19.54 14.40 3.34
N LEU A 41 19.63 13.15 3.81
CA LEU A 41 19.15 11.93 3.14
C LEU A 41 18.89 10.84 4.20
N ALA A 42 17.81 10.08 4.03
CA ALA A 42 17.59 8.83 4.71
C ALA A 42 17.90 7.64 3.78
N LEU A 43 18.83 6.78 4.20
CA LEU A 43 19.04 5.49 3.55
C LEU A 43 18.28 4.42 4.33
N VAL A 44 17.20 3.91 3.76
CA VAL A 44 16.43 2.81 4.33
C VAL A 44 16.98 1.49 3.78
N ILE A 45 17.55 0.66 4.65
CA ILE A 45 18.21 -0.60 4.30
C ILE A 45 17.22 -1.75 4.51
N ASP A 46 16.17 -1.75 3.70
CA ASP A 46 15.02 -2.67 3.81
C ASP A 46 14.75 -3.42 2.50
N SER A 47 15.66 -3.29 1.54
CA SER A 47 15.59 -3.98 0.25
C SER A 47 16.93 -4.59 -0.10
N GLY A 48 16.91 -5.59 -0.99
CA GLY A 48 18.13 -6.15 -1.57
C GLY A 48 18.93 -5.12 -2.39
N VAL A 49 20.11 -5.55 -2.83
CA VAL A 49 21.11 -4.69 -3.51
C VAL A 49 20.94 -4.66 -5.03
N GLU A 50 19.83 -5.18 -5.56
CA GLU A 50 19.61 -5.34 -7.00
C GLU A 50 19.37 -3.99 -7.67
N ASN A 51 18.71 -3.05 -6.97
CA ASN A 51 18.33 -1.74 -7.50
C ASN A 51 18.48 -0.65 -6.43
N ILE A 52 18.41 0.60 -6.87
CA ILE A 52 18.29 1.76 -5.98
C ILE A 52 16.83 2.20 -5.99
N VAL A 53 16.19 2.11 -4.82
CA VAL A 53 14.79 2.52 -4.64
C VAL A 53 14.73 4.00 -4.31
N THR A 54 13.97 4.76 -5.09
CA THR A 54 13.78 6.22 -4.88
C THR A 54 12.32 6.57 -4.62
N GLY A 55 11.54 5.58 -4.18
CA GLY A 55 10.13 5.76 -3.87
C GLY A 55 9.43 4.43 -3.79
N CYS A 56 8.29 4.41 -3.11
CA CYS A 56 7.49 3.22 -2.91
C CYS A 56 6.02 3.50 -3.19
N SER A 57 5.27 2.43 -3.41
CA SER A 57 3.82 2.53 -3.55
C SER A 57 3.19 2.86 -2.19
N GLY A 58 2.09 3.60 -2.20
CA GLY A 58 1.28 3.74 -1.00
C GLY A 58 0.45 2.48 -0.77
N VAL A 59 -0.11 2.33 0.44
CA VAL A 59 -0.99 1.21 0.79
C VAL A 59 -2.28 1.72 1.42
N LEU A 60 -3.39 1.16 0.98
CA LEU A 60 -4.72 1.33 1.56
C LEU A 60 -5.38 -0.04 1.57
N ASP A 61 -5.60 -0.57 2.75
CA ASP A 61 -6.34 -1.80 2.99
C ASP A 61 -7.61 -1.49 3.77
N GLY A 62 -8.52 -2.45 3.73
CA GLY A 62 -9.75 -2.34 4.48
C GLY A 62 -10.69 -3.50 4.29
N LYS A 63 -11.72 -3.46 5.11
CA LYS A 63 -12.73 -4.49 5.26
C LYS A 63 -14.08 -3.95 4.83
N ILE A 64 -14.78 -4.75 4.03
CA ILE A 64 -16.15 -4.51 3.59
C ILE A 64 -17.02 -5.62 4.18
N THR A 65 -17.90 -5.27 5.12
CA THR A 65 -18.93 -6.18 5.63
C THR A 65 -20.21 -5.99 4.82
N ILE A 66 -20.70 -7.06 4.21
CA ILE A 66 -21.93 -7.10 3.41
C ILE A 66 -23.03 -7.77 4.23
N LYS A 67 -24.17 -7.09 4.39
CA LYS A 67 -25.30 -7.59 5.19
C LYS A 67 -26.37 -8.25 4.31
N GLY A 68 -26.83 -9.40 4.79
CA GLY A 68 -27.98 -10.15 4.30
C GLY A 68 -28.89 -10.56 5.46
N LYS A 69 -29.59 -11.68 5.30
CA LYS A 69 -30.48 -12.28 6.31
C LYS A 69 -30.29 -13.79 6.26
N ALA A 70 -29.82 -14.36 7.36
CA ALA A 70 -29.60 -15.80 7.45
C ALA A 70 -30.92 -16.55 7.58
N TRP A 71 -30.99 -17.74 6.98
CA TRP A 71 -32.13 -18.66 7.15
C TRP A 71 -31.77 -20.09 6.73
N HIS A 72 -32.62 -21.05 7.08
CA HIS A 72 -32.49 -22.43 6.62
C HIS A 72 -32.55 -22.50 5.08
N ALA A 73 -31.63 -23.24 4.46
CA ALA A 73 -31.46 -23.28 3.01
C ALA A 73 -32.70 -23.82 2.26
N GLY A 74 -33.54 -24.62 2.93
CA GLY A 74 -34.82 -25.10 2.39
C GLY A 74 -35.90 -24.02 2.22
N TYR A 75 -35.74 -22.83 2.82
CA TYR A 75 -36.69 -21.73 2.69
C TYR A 75 -35.99 -20.45 2.21
N PRO A 76 -35.47 -20.44 0.97
CA PRO A 76 -34.62 -19.35 0.48
C PRO A 76 -35.36 -18.00 0.40
N HIS A 77 -36.68 -18.01 0.24
CA HIS A 77 -37.52 -16.80 0.20
C HIS A 77 -37.58 -16.04 1.54
N GLN A 78 -37.18 -16.67 2.66
CA GLN A 78 -37.04 -16.01 3.96
C GLN A 78 -35.65 -15.42 4.18
N ALA A 79 -34.69 -15.76 3.31
CA ALA A 79 -33.29 -15.38 3.41
C ALA A 79 -32.95 -14.22 2.46
N ASP A 80 -31.80 -13.61 2.72
CA ASP A 80 -31.18 -12.65 1.83
C ASP A 80 -29.68 -12.95 1.78
N ASN A 81 -29.27 -13.65 0.72
CA ASN A 81 -27.98 -14.34 0.69
C ASN A 81 -26.80 -13.35 0.58
N ALA A 82 -26.00 -13.27 1.65
CA ALA A 82 -24.85 -12.39 1.70
C ALA A 82 -23.74 -12.76 0.70
N ILE A 83 -23.57 -14.04 0.35
CA ILE A 83 -22.58 -14.48 -0.65
C ILE A 83 -22.90 -13.86 -2.02
N TYR A 84 -24.15 -13.94 -2.45
CA TYR A 84 -24.55 -13.42 -3.77
C TYR A 84 -24.37 -11.91 -3.87
N LYS A 85 -24.60 -11.19 -2.77
CA LYS A 85 -24.30 -9.75 -2.69
C LYS A 85 -22.80 -9.47 -2.70
N ALA A 86 -22.02 -10.24 -1.96
CA ALA A 86 -20.56 -10.09 -1.92
C ALA A 86 -19.92 -10.35 -3.28
N ILE A 87 -20.40 -11.34 -4.06
CA ILE A 87 -19.95 -11.57 -5.43
C ILE A 87 -20.10 -10.30 -6.28
N ARG A 88 -21.25 -9.62 -6.21
CA ARG A 88 -21.47 -8.36 -6.93
C ARG A 88 -20.50 -7.26 -6.49
N VAL A 89 -20.17 -7.20 -5.20
CA VAL A 89 -19.18 -6.24 -4.69
C VAL A 89 -17.78 -6.56 -5.22
N VAL A 90 -17.38 -7.84 -5.18
CA VAL A 90 -16.08 -8.30 -5.72
C VAL A 90 -15.97 -8.04 -7.22
N GLU A 91 -17.03 -8.22 -7.99
CA GLU A 91 -17.05 -7.89 -9.41
C GLU A 91 -16.80 -6.39 -9.66
N GLU A 92 -17.35 -5.50 -8.84
CA GLU A 92 -17.06 -4.06 -8.96
C GLU A 92 -15.65 -3.70 -8.50
N ILE A 93 -15.10 -4.39 -7.49
CA ILE A 93 -13.69 -4.25 -7.10
C ILE A 93 -12.79 -4.64 -8.29
N ARG A 94 -13.08 -5.77 -8.95
CA ARG A 94 -12.35 -6.22 -10.15
C ARG A 94 -12.48 -5.25 -11.34
N LYS A 95 -13.64 -4.60 -11.51
CA LYS A 95 -13.79 -3.55 -12.52
C LYS A 95 -12.97 -2.31 -12.18
N LEU A 96 -12.91 -1.95 -10.90
CA LEU A 96 -12.09 -0.84 -10.43
C LEU A 96 -10.60 -1.16 -10.61
N GLU A 97 -10.15 -2.36 -10.21
CA GLU A 97 -8.80 -2.89 -10.45
C GLU A 97 -8.39 -2.70 -11.92
N LYS A 98 -9.16 -3.28 -12.86
CA LYS A 98 -8.90 -3.16 -14.32
C LYS A 98 -8.86 -1.73 -14.84
N LYS A 99 -9.57 -0.81 -14.17
CA LYS A 99 -9.56 0.61 -14.52
C LYS A 99 -8.29 1.28 -14.02
N ILE A 100 -7.90 1.01 -12.78
CA ILE A 100 -6.77 1.69 -12.14
C ILE A 100 -5.42 1.10 -12.55
N GLU A 101 -5.34 -0.19 -12.92
CA GLU A 101 -4.09 -0.86 -13.34
C GLU A 101 -3.42 -0.17 -14.53
N LYS A 102 -4.21 0.57 -15.32
CA LYS A 102 -3.76 1.33 -16.49
C LYS A 102 -3.09 2.66 -16.12
N ARG A 103 -3.04 3.01 -14.83
CA ARG A 103 -2.40 4.22 -14.31
C ARG A 103 -0.98 3.88 -13.90
N TYR A 104 -0.05 4.74 -14.28
CA TYR A 104 1.37 4.54 -14.06
C TYR A 104 2.00 5.75 -13.39
N SER A 105 2.95 5.47 -12.50
CA SER A 105 3.83 6.46 -11.89
C SER A 105 4.89 6.94 -12.88
N LYS A 106 5.60 8.00 -12.50
CA LYS A 106 6.85 8.41 -13.14
C LYS A 106 8.01 7.45 -12.84
N LEU A 107 7.94 6.67 -11.76
CA LEU A 107 8.99 5.71 -11.40
C LEU A 107 8.96 4.46 -12.28
N LYS A 108 10.16 3.99 -12.65
CA LYS A 108 10.33 2.66 -13.27
C LYS A 108 9.90 1.58 -12.28
N ALA A 109 9.30 0.50 -12.78
CA ALA A 109 9.05 -0.68 -11.94
C ALA A 109 10.34 -1.48 -11.75
N PRO A 110 10.44 -2.32 -10.69
CA PRO A 110 11.56 -3.24 -10.51
C PRO A 110 11.66 -4.23 -11.67
N LYS A 111 12.88 -4.72 -11.93
CA LYS A 111 13.12 -5.78 -12.92
C LYS A 111 12.25 -7.01 -12.62
N GLY A 112 11.71 -7.64 -13.66
CA GLY A 112 10.78 -8.76 -13.54
C GLY A 112 9.31 -8.35 -13.42
N SER A 113 9.02 -7.05 -13.30
CA SER A 113 7.64 -6.55 -13.35
C SER A 113 7.02 -6.70 -14.75
N PRO A 114 5.72 -7.00 -14.86
CA PRO A 114 5.01 -7.06 -16.15
C PRO A 114 4.90 -5.69 -16.84
N HIS A 115 5.10 -4.60 -16.08
CA HIS A 115 5.07 -3.23 -16.60
C HIS A 115 6.43 -2.55 -16.43
N LYS A 116 6.75 -1.60 -17.32
CA LYS A 116 7.99 -0.79 -17.24
C LYS A 116 7.98 0.26 -16.14
N LYS A 117 6.79 0.63 -15.64
CA LYS A 117 6.57 1.69 -14.64
C LYS A 117 5.72 1.15 -13.50
N VAL A 118 5.92 1.68 -12.29
CA VAL A 118 5.05 1.34 -11.15
C VAL A 118 3.60 1.68 -11.51
N TRP A 119 2.67 0.79 -11.24
CA TRP A 119 1.25 0.94 -11.57
C TRP A 119 0.38 0.84 -10.32
N ASN A 120 -0.93 1.08 -10.43
CA ASN A 120 -1.86 0.79 -9.33
C ASN A 120 -2.23 -0.69 -9.30
N ARG A 121 -2.38 -1.26 -8.10
CA ARG A 121 -2.84 -2.64 -7.91
C ARG A 121 -3.94 -2.65 -6.85
N LEU A 122 -5.01 -3.40 -7.09
CA LEU A 122 -6.10 -3.59 -6.12
C LEU A 122 -6.49 -5.05 -6.12
N ASN A 123 -6.37 -5.70 -4.97
CA ASN A 123 -6.61 -7.12 -4.81
C ASN A 123 -7.68 -7.35 -3.75
N VAL A 124 -8.52 -8.36 -3.94
CA VAL A 124 -9.29 -8.95 -2.84
C VAL A 124 -8.41 -10.02 -2.20
N THR A 125 -8.17 -9.90 -0.90
CA THR A 125 -7.22 -10.74 -0.17
C THR A 125 -7.91 -11.73 0.75
N VAL A 126 -9.11 -11.39 1.25
CA VAL A 126 -9.92 -12.25 2.11
C VAL A 126 -11.38 -12.25 1.63
N PHE A 127 -12.00 -13.42 1.62
CA PHE A 127 -13.43 -13.59 1.40
C PHE A 127 -13.97 -14.65 2.37
N ASN A 128 -14.79 -14.24 3.34
CA ASN A 128 -15.37 -15.13 4.35
C ASN A 128 -16.89 -15.00 4.38
N SER A 129 -17.62 -16.12 4.36
CA SER A 129 -19.07 -16.16 4.48
C SER A 129 -19.59 -17.58 4.69
N GLY A 130 -20.56 -17.74 5.59
CA GLY A 130 -21.23 -19.03 5.83
C GLY A 130 -20.47 -19.94 6.79
N GLU A 131 -21.23 -20.74 7.53
CA GLU A 131 -20.71 -21.68 8.54
C GLU A 131 -21.18 -23.12 8.31
N LYS A 132 -22.37 -23.30 7.69
CA LYS A 132 -23.01 -24.60 7.47
C LYS A 132 -23.63 -24.65 6.08
N SER A 133 -23.59 -25.82 5.43
CA SER A 133 -24.14 -26.01 4.08
C SER A 133 -25.67 -25.85 4.01
N ASN A 134 -26.38 -26.08 5.12
CA ASN A 134 -27.84 -25.98 5.19
C ASN A 134 -28.35 -24.61 5.71
N VAL A 135 -27.48 -23.60 5.80
CA VAL A 135 -27.82 -22.24 6.22
C VAL A 135 -27.37 -21.24 5.16
N ILE A 136 -28.31 -20.44 4.64
CA ILE A 136 -27.98 -19.29 3.80
C ILE A 136 -27.36 -18.22 4.70
N PRO A 137 -26.15 -17.69 4.39
CA PRO A 137 -25.48 -16.74 5.26
C PRO A 137 -26.10 -15.35 5.23
N GLY A 138 -26.19 -14.75 6.43
CA GLY A 138 -26.65 -13.37 6.62
C GLY A 138 -25.53 -12.33 6.60
N GLU A 139 -24.28 -12.74 6.49
CA GLU A 139 -23.13 -11.84 6.42
C GLU A 139 -22.03 -12.42 5.55
N ALA A 140 -21.33 -11.54 4.84
CA ALA A 140 -20.09 -11.83 4.14
C ALA A 140 -19.07 -10.72 4.41
N ILE A 141 -17.79 -11.09 4.49
CA ILE A 141 -16.66 -10.19 4.70
C ILE A 141 -15.75 -10.29 3.49
N VAL A 142 -15.38 -9.13 2.94
CA VAL A 142 -14.40 -8.98 1.86
C VAL A 142 -13.33 -7.99 2.32
N GLU A 143 -12.07 -8.41 2.33
CA GLU A 143 -10.93 -7.52 2.57
C GLU A 143 -10.16 -7.27 1.28
N PHE A 144 -9.56 -6.08 1.17
CA PHE A 144 -8.81 -5.68 -0.01
C PHE A 144 -7.49 -5.01 0.34
N ASP A 145 -6.52 -5.12 -0.56
CA ASP A 145 -5.24 -4.41 -0.55
C ASP A 145 -5.14 -3.55 -1.81
N TYR A 146 -5.06 -2.22 -1.62
CA TYR A 146 -4.88 -1.25 -2.70
C TYR A 146 -3.47 -0.65 -2.61
N ARG A 147 -2.57 -1.08 -3.51
CA ARG A 147 -1.29 -0.41 -3.75
C ARG A 147 -1.48 0.79 -4.67
N MET A 148 -1.32 1.96 -4.08
CA MET A 148 -1.46 3.26 -4.72
C MET A 148 -0.17 3.68 -5.42
N LEU A 149 -0.27 4.53 -6.44
CA LEU A 149 0.91 5.14 -7.04
C LEU A 149 1.68 5.93 -5.96
N PRO A 150 3.02 5.99 -6.05
CA PRO A 150 3.83 6.78 -5.14
C PRO A 150 3.35 8.23 -4.94
N GLU A 151 2.85 8.86 -6.00
CA GLU A 151 2.30 10.22 -5.97
C GLU A 151 0.80 10.32 -5.59
N GLN A 152 0.09 9.20 -5.44
CA GLN A 152 -1.34 9.18 -5.16
C GLN A 152 -1.63 9.38 -3.67
N LYS A 153 -2.62 10.23 -3.36
CA LYS A 153 -3.04 10.48 -1.98
C LYS A 153 -3.98 9.38 -1.49
N PRO A 154 -3.84 8.93 -0.22
CA PRO A 154 -4.78 7.97 0.38
C PRO A 154 -6.23 8.44 0.36
N SER A 155 -6.48 9.75 0.45
CA SER A 155 -7.84 10.32 0.36
C SER A 155 -8.54 10.00 -0.96
N ASP A 156 -7.78 10.00 -2.05
CA ASP A 156 -8.32 9.79 -3.40
C ASP A 156 -8.68 8.32 -3.59
N ALA A 157 -7.79 7.40 -3.17
CA ALA A 157 -8.07 5.97 -3.16
C ALA A 157 -9.28 5.61 -2.27
N LYS A 158 -9.38 6.20 -1.06
CA LYS A 158 -10.56 6.04 -0.19
C LYS A 158 -11.84 6.51 -0.88
N LYS A 159 -11.78 7.62 -1.62
CA LYS A 159 -12.92 8.16 -2.38
C LYS A 159 -13.34 7.22 -3.52
N GLU A 160 -12.39 6.58 -4.21
CA GLU A 160 -12.68 5.59 -5.25
C GLU A 160 -13.46 4.39 -4.70
N ILE A 161 -13.00 3.80 -3.60
CA ILE A 161 -13.69 2.67 -2.95
C ILE A 161 -15.08 3.07 -2.46
N ARG A 162 -15.20 4.21 -1.78
CA ARG A 162 -16.51 4.73 -1.30
C ARG A 162 -17.48 4.97 -2.44
N ASN A 163 -17.01 5.56 -3.55
CA ASN A 163 -17.86 5.84 -4.70
C ASN A 163 -18.32 4.57 -5.40
N MET A 164 -17.44 3.57 -5.54
CA MET A 164 -17.79 2.26 -6.05
C MET A 164 -18.89 1.62 -5.16
N LEU A 165 -18.68 1.57 -3.83
CA LEU A 165 -19.67 1.02 -2.90
C LEU A 165 -21.01 1.78 -2.94
N LYS A 166 -20.98 3.12 -2.98
CA LYS A 166 -22.20 3.93 -3.10
C LYS A 166 -23.02 3.58 -4.34
N LYS A 167 -22.35 3.35 -5.48
CA LYS A 167 -23.01 2.98 -6.74
C LYS A 167 -23.63 1.60 -6.68
N ILE A 168 -22.90 0.58 -6.23
CA ILE A 168 -23.42 -0.79 -6.14
C ILE A 168 -24.53 -0.91 -5.09
N ASN A 169 -24.40 -0.24 -3.94
CA ASN A 169 -25.41 -0.21 -2.89
C ASN A 169 -26.72 0.37 -3.40
N LYS A 170 -26.66 1.51 -4.11
CA LYS A 170 -27.85 2.13 -4.72
C LYS A 170 -28.46 1.25 -5.81
N LYS A 171 -27.63 0.64 -6.66
CA LYS A 171 -28.11 -0.17 -7.80
C LYS A 171 -28.81 -1.46 -7.38
N PHE A 172 -28.33 -2.11 -6.32
CA PHE A 172 -28.79 -3.45 -5.94
C PHE A 172 -29.38 -3.53 -4.53
N GLY A 173 -29.57 -2.42 -3.84
CA GLY A 173 -30.08 -2.39 -2.46
C GLY A 173 -29.16 -3.08 -1.45
N ILE A 174 -27.84 -3.13 -1.73
CA ILE A 174 -26.88 -3.79 -0.85
C ILE A 174 -26.53 -2.86 0.31
N LYS A 175 -26.53 -3.39 1.54
CA LYS A 175 -26.03 -2.70 2.72
C LYS A 175 -24.59 -3.15 2.98
N THR A 176 -23.65 -2.21 2.89
CA THR A 176 -22.24 -2.45 3.22
C THR A 176 -21.75 -1.53 4.32
N LYS A 177 -20.87 -2.04 5.17
CA LYS A 177 -20.05 -1.27 6.11
C LYS A 177 -18.60 -1.34 5.62
N LEU A 178 -17.97 -0.19 5.45
CA LEU A 178 -16.58 -0.07 5.01
C LEU A 178 -15.73 0.48 6.16
N GLU A 179 -14.68 -0.26 6.49
CA GLU A 179 -13.69 0.11 7.51
C GLU A 179 -12.31 0.06 6.85
N PHE A 180 -11.57 1.16 6.91
CA PHE A 180 -10.18 1.17 6.46
C PHE A 180 -9.30 0.86 7.67
N GLU A 181 -8.44 -0.14 7.56
CA GLU A 181 -7.56 -0.55 8.66
C GLU A 181 -6.27 0.28 8.62
N GLN A 182 -5.65 0.39 7.46
CA GLN A 182 -4.48 1.22 7.24
C GLN A 182 -4.59 2.10 5.97
N ALA A 183 -3.89 3.24 6.00
CA ALA A 183 -3.82 4.17 4.88
C ALA A 183 -2.53 4.99 4.93
N HIS A 184 -1.50 4.53 4.21
CA HIS A 184 -0.20 5.20 4.13
C HIS A 184 0.08 5.71 2.71
N PRO A 185 0.55 6.96 2.57
CA PRO A 185 0.98 7.46 1.28
C PRO A 185 2.24 6.73 0.82
N GLY A 186 2.47 6.70 -0.49
CA GLY A 186 3.79 6.42 -1.03
C GLY A 186 4.68 7.66 -0.98
N TYR A 187 5.87 7.56 -1.54
CA TYR A 187 6.76 8.71 -1.68
C TYR A 187 7.60 8.62 -2.96
N ILE A 188 8.11 9.77 -3.40
CA ILE A 188 9.08 9.87 -4.49
C ILE A 188 10.20 10.79 -4.04
N THR A 189 11.42 10.28 -4.08
CA THR A 189 12.67 11.04 -3.96
C THR A 189 13.17 11.40 -5.35
N ASN A 190 13.66 12.63 -5.53
CA ASN A 190 14.18 13.07 -6.82
C ASN A 190 15.46 12.31 -7.17
N ALA A 191 15.35 11.37 -8.10
CA ALA A 191 16.46 10.57 -8.63
C ALA A 191 17.62 11.41 -9.19
N ARG A 192 17.35 12.65 -9.64
CA ARG A 192 18.36 13.57 -10.19
C ARG A 192 19.02 14.45 -9.13
N SER A 193 18.64 14.33 -7.86
CA SER A 193 19.30 15.09 -6.79
C SER A 193 20.79 14.72 -6.70
N PRO A 194 21.68 15.67 -6.36
CA PRO A 194 23.12 15.40 -6.29
C PRO A 194 23.45 14.21 -5.38
N ILE A 195 22.79 14.10 -4.23
CA ILE A 195 23.05 13.05 -3.25
C ILE A 195 22.62 11.66 -3.74
N VAL A 196 21.51 11.55 -4.48
CA VAL A 196 21.08 10.27 -5.08
C VAL A 196 21.99 9.87 -6.24
N GLN A 197 22.42 10.82 -7.07
CA GLN A 197 23.37 10.56 -8.16
C GLN A 197 24.74 10.12 -7.63
N GLU A 198 25.21 10.77 -6.56
CA GLU A 198 26.44 10.38 -5.87
C GLU A 198 26.33 8.98 -5.27
N PHE A 199 25.23 8.69 -4.57
CA PHE A 199 24.96 7.36 -4.03
C PHE A 199 24.94 6.30 -5.14
N GLN A 200 24.22 6.55 -6.24
CA GLN A 200 24.18 5.64 -7.39
C GLN A 200 25.56 5.37 -7.97
N LYS A 201 26.39 6.41 -8.11
CA LYS A 201 27.78 6.27 -8.60
C LYS A 201 28.59 5.34 -7.70
N TYR A 202 28.52 5.50 -6.38
CA TYR A 202 29.32 4.69 -5.45
C TYR A 202 28.79 3.25 -5.34
N VAL A 203 27.49 3.06 -5.21
CA VAL A 203 26.88 1.72 -5.21
C VAL A 203 27.20 0.98 -6.52
N SER A 204 27.12 1.68 -7.65
CA SER A 204 27.41 1.07 -8.96
C SER A 204 28.87 0.68 -9.15
N LYS A 205 29.81 1.35 -8.47
CA LYS A 205 31.23 0.95 -8.46
C LYS A 205 31.48 -0.35 -7.71
N VAL A 206 30.73 -0.60 -6.64
CA VAL A 206 30.93 -1.77 -5.76
C VAL A 206 30.14 -2.98 -6.26
N PHE A 207 28.88 -2.77 -6.64
CA PHE A 207 27.93 -3.86 -6.93
C PHE A 207 27.56 -3.97 -8.41
N GLY A 208 28.28 -3.26 -9.29
CA GLY A 208 27.93 -3.12 -10.71
C GLY A 208 26.76 -2.16 -10.95
N ARG A 209 26.48 -1.83 -12.21
CA ARG A 209 25.46 -0.84 -12.60
C ARG A 209 24.10 -1.12 -11.95
N LYS A 210 23.60 -0.16 -11.17
CA LYS A 210 22.25 -0.21 -10.57
C LYS A 210 21.28 0.71 -11.26
N GLU A 211 20.07 0.21 -11.51
CA GLU A 211 18.96 1.03 -11.97
C GLU A 211 18.26 1.71 -10.80
N ILE A 212 17.71 2.89 -11.09
CA ILE A 212 16.81 3.59 -10.18
C ILE A 212 15.37 3.16 -10.50
N VAL A 213 14.68 2.63 -9.49
CA VAL A 213 13.31 2.12 -9.60
C VAL A 213 12.45 2.61 -8.44
N GLY A 214 11.15 2.42 -8.56
CA GLY A 214 10.22 2.48 -7.43
C GLY A 214 9.91 1.08 -6.93
N GLN A 215 9.61 0.95 -5.65
CA GLN A 215 9.18 -0.29 -5.01
C GLN A 215 7.66 -0.48 -5.14
N LEU A 216 7.24 -1.73 -5.34
CA LEU A 216 5.82 -2.07 -5.50
C LEU A 216 5.07 -2.20 -4.16
N GLY A 217 5.80 -2.51 -3.09
CA GLY A 217 5.33 -2.44 -1.71
C GLY A 217 5.39 -1.03 -1.13
N ALA A 218 4.85 -0.87 0.07
CA ALA A 218 5.11 0.28 0.94
C ALA A 218 6.29 -0.07 1.85
N ILE A 219 7.04 0.94 2.27
CA ILE A 219 8.16 0.80 3.21
C ILE A 219 8.22 2.02 4.13
N ASP A 220 8.94 1.88 5.24
CA ASP A 220 9.14 2.91 6.27
C ASP A 220 9.76 4.23 5.75
N GLY A 221 10.39 4.22 4.57
CA GLY A 221 10.87 5.44 3.89
C GLY A 221 9.80 6.50 3.66
N THR A 222 8.52 6.13 3.65
CA THR A 222 7.40 7.09 3.66
C THR A 222 7.45 8.02 4.88
N TYR A 223 7.91 7.56 6.05
CA TYR A 223 7.93 8.37 7.27
C TYR A 223 9.05 9.41 7.28
N THR A 224 10.23 9.06 6.77
CA THR A 224 11.32 10.03 6.59
C THR A 224 10.95 11.05 5.53
N ALA A 225 10.38 10.60 4.41
CA ALA A 225 9.88 11.49 3.35
C ALA A 225 8.81 12.46 3.86
N ALA A 226 7.86 11.97 4.68
CA ALA A 226 6.84 12.81 5.32
C ALA A 226 7.43 13.80 6.34
N ALA A 227 8.56 13.47 6.97
CA ALA A 227 9.31 14.38 7.81
C ALA A 227 10.14 15.42 7.01
N GLY A 228 10.18 15.30 5.68
CA GLY A 228 10.97 16.17 4.79
C GLY A 228 12.44 15.73 4.66
N ILE A 229 12.73 14.47 4.96
CA ILE A 229 14.04 13.85 4.79
C ILE A 229 13.95 12.95 3.55
N PRO A 230 14.60 13.31 2.44
CA PRO A 230 14.47 12.60 1.16
C PRO A 230 15.10 11.20 1.18
#